data_AF-A0AAD3NJ52-F1
#
_entry.id   AF-A0AAD3NJ52-F1
#
_cell.length_a   1.000
_cell.length_b   1.000
_cell.length_c   1.000
_cell.angle_alpha   90.00
_cell.angle_beta   90.00
_cell.angle_gamma   90.00
#
_symmetry.space_group_name_H-M   'P 1'
#
loop_
_entity.id
_entity.type
_entity.pdbx_description
1 polymer ?
#
loop_
_entity_poly.entity_id
_entity_poly.type
_entity_poly.pdbx_seq_one_letter_code
_entity_poly.pdbx_strand_id
1 'polypeptide(L)'
;MYKRRDYVELYEKDQAKWALIRNVNTGDYVWLDLKTGREFEVPIGAVVKLCDSGQIQVVDDEGNEHWISPQNATNIKPMHPTSIHGVEDMIRLGDLNEAGILRNLLIRYREKLIYTYTGSILVAVNPYQLLPIYTADQIRLYTNKKIGEMPPHIFAIADNCYFNMQRNNRDQCCIISGESGAGKTESTKLILQFLAAISGQHSWIEQQVLEANPILEGMEEDSRWAEGHGCV
;
A
#
# COMPACT_ATOMS: atom_id res chain seq x y z
N MET A 1 54.37 -8.92 11.48
CA MET A 1 53.93 -7.86 10.54
C MET A 1 52.45 -8.08 10.21
N TYR A 2 51.56 -7.63 11.09
CA TYR A 2 50.12 -7.57 10.77
C TYR A 2 49.88 -6.30 9.93
N LYS A 3 49.07 -6.45 8.88
CA LYS A 3 49.09 -5.63 7.67
C LYS A 3 48.62 -4.19 7.93
N ARG A 4 49.46 -3.22 7.53
CA ARG A 4 49.09 -1.79 7.39
C ARG A 4 47.91 -1.59 6.41
N ARG A 5 47.61 -2.57 5.54
CA ARG A 5 46.44 -2.60 4.65
C ARG A 5 45.11 -2.80 5.40
N ASP A 6 45.07 -3.67 6.40
CA ASP A 6 43.83 -3.96 7.15
C ASP A 6 43.39 -2.74 7.97
N TYR A 7 44.35 -1.93 8.45
CA TYR A 7 44.09 -0.69 9.18
C TYR A 7 43.44 0.41 8.32
N VAL A 8 43.84 0.53 7.05
CA VAL A 8 43.29 1.54 6.13
C VAL A 8 41.86 1.19 5.74
N GLU A 9 41.57 -0.10 5.48
CA GLU A 9 40.21 -0.57 5.20
C GLU A 9 39.26 -0.41 6.41
N LEU A 10 39.76 -0.64 7.63
CA LEU A 10 39.00 -0.37 8.87
C LEU A 10 38.71 1.12 9.04
N TYR A 11 39.70 1.98 8.79
CA TYR A 11 39.55 3.43 8.93
C TYR A 11 38.62 4.04 7.87
N GLU A 12 38.67 3.54 6.63
CA GLU A 12 37.78 3.96 5.55
C GLU A 12 36.34 3.47 5.77
N LYS A 13 36.15 2.24 6.28
CA LYS A 13 34.82 1.75 6.70
C LYS A 13 34.24 2.58 7.85
N ASP A 14 35.06 2.95 8.83
CA ASP A 14 34.64 3.81 9.92
C ASP A 14 34.29 5.22 9.41
N GLN A 15 35.09 5.81 8.51
CA GLN A 15 34.76 7.10 7.89
C GLN A 15 33.46 7.06 7.08
N ALA A 16 33.19 5.99 6.32
CA ALA A 16 31.94 5.82 5.59
C ALA A 16 30.73 5.67 6.54
N LYS A 17 30.89 4.97 7.68
CA LYS A 17 29.87 4.91 8.74
C LYS A 17 29.60 6.28 9.35
N TRP A 18 30.64 7.05 9.66
CA TRP A 18 30.50 8.41 10.18
C TRP A 18 29.96 9.40 9.15
N ALA A 19 30.18 9.18 7.85
CA ALA A 19 29.62 10.00 6.78
C ALA A 19 28.10 9.80 6.61
N LEU A 20 27.59 8.58 6.82
CA LEU A 20 26.15 8.30 6.84
C LEU A 20 25.44 8.99 8.01
N ILE A 21 26.05 8.99 9.20
CA ILE A 21 25.55 9.70 10.40
C ILE A 21 25.52 11.22 10.16
N ARG A 22 26.52 11.77 9.46
CA ARG A 22 26.61 13.22 9.19
C ARG A 22 25.53 13.78 8.26
N ASN A 23 24.80 12.93 7.56
CA ASN A 23 23.77 13.33 6.60
C ASN A 23 22.35 13.21 7.16
N VAL A 24 22.19 12.96 8.47
CA VAL A 24 20.89 12.83 9.12
C VAL A 24 20.77 13.88 10.21
N ASN A 25 19.76 14.73 10.10
CA ASN A 25 19.44 15.80 11.03
C ASN A 25 18.17 15.47 11.82
N THR A 26 18.01 16.13 12.97
CA THR A 26 16.74 16.12 13.69
C THR A 26 15.60 16.60 12.77
N GLY A 27 14.53 15.79 12.69
CA GLY A 27 13.39 16.01 11.79
C GLY A 27 13.44 15.22 10.48
N ASP A 28 14.57 14.60 10.14
CA ASP A 28 14.67 13.80 8.92
C ASP A 28 13.90 12.49 9.05
N TYR A 29 13.28 12.08 7.94
CA TYR A 29 12.63 10.79 7.80
C TYR A 29 13.61 9.76 7.23
N VAL A 30 13.63 8.60 7.86
CA VAL A 30 14.60 7.55 7.55
C VAL A 30 13.94 6.18 7.53
N TRP A 31 14.52 5.28 6.76
CA TRP A 31 14.28 3.85 6.83
C TRP A 31 15.19 3.25 7.89
N LEU A 32 14.61 2.46 8.80
CA LEU A 32 15.31 1.73 9.85
C LEU A 32 15.26 0.23 9.58
N ASP A 33 16.44 -0.38 9.42
CA ASP A 33 16.62 -1.82 9.32
C ASP A 33 16.97 -2.42 10.69
N LEU A 34 16.04 -3.17 11.28
CA LEU A 34 16.18 -3.74 12.61
C LEU A 34 17.08 -4.98 12.67
N LYS A 35 17.41 -5.61 11.52
CA LYS A 35 18.28 -6.79 11.42
C LYS A 35 18.03 -7.85 12.52
N THR A 36 16.79 -8.20 12.82
CA THR A 36 16.50 -9.22 13.85
C THR A 36 16.72 -10.64 13.33
N GLY A 37 16.95 -10.79 12.02
CA GLY A 37 17.32 -12.06 11.38
C GLY A 37 16.11 -12.91 10.97
N ARG A 38 14.93 -12.30 10.87
CA ARG A 38 13.72 -12.96 10.37
C ARG A 38 13.63 -12.85 8.84
N GLU A 39 13.09 -13.89 8.21
CA GLU A 39 13.12 -14.10 6.75
C GLU A 39 12.27 -13.11 5.94
N PHE A 40 11.40 -12.33 6.60
CA PHE A 40 10.48 -11.36 5.96
C PHE A 40 10.55 -9.96 6.58
N GLU A 41 11.71 -9.57 7.11
CA GLU A 41 11.85 -8.24 7.68
C GLU A 41 11.96 -7.16 6.63
N VAL A 42 11.01 -6.23 6.69
CA VAL A 42 10.96 -5.05 5.86
C VAL A 42 11.41 -3.85 6.69
N PRO A 43 12.28 -2.96 6.17
CA PRO A 43 12.64 -1.73 6.87
C PRO A 43 11.41 -0.91 7.25
N ILE A 44 11.44 -0.33 8.45
CA ILE A 44 10.33 0.50 8.96
C ILE A 44 10.65 1.98 8.79
N GLY A 45 9.61 2.81 8.63
CA GLY A 45 9.76 4.25 8.61
C GLY A 45 9.94 4.81 10.01
N ALA A 46 10.83 5.78 10.16
CA ALA A 46 11.06 6.49 11.42
C ALA A 46 11.43 7.96 11.19
N VAL A 47 11.24 8.79 12.22
CA VAL A 47 11.67 10.19 12.26
C VAL A 47 12.77 10.37 13.30
N VAL A 48 13.81 11.10 12.94
CA VAL A 48 14.93 11.40 13.84
C VAL A 48 14.52 12.48 14.84
N LYS A 49 14.55 12.14 16.13
CA LYS A 49 14.21 13.08 17.21
C LYS A 49 15.46 13.75 17.78
N LEU A 50 16.50 12.98 18.02
CA LEU A 50 17.77 13.48 18.56
C LEU A 50 18.92 12.91 17.74
N CYS A 51 19.84 13.78 17.37
CA CYS A 51 21.11 13.42 16.76
C CYS A 51 22.21 14.06 17.62
N ASP A 52 22.77 13.28 18.54
CA ASP A 52 23.92 13.70 19.34
C ASP A 52 25.20 12.99 18.86
N SER A 53 26.37 13.45 19.33
CA SER A 53 27.67 12.92 18.90
C SER A 53 27.90 11.44 19.28
N GLY A 54 27.01 10.83 20.07
CA GLY A 54 27.14 9.49 20.61
C GLY A 54 26.09 8.49 20.10
N GLN A 55 24.84 8.90 19.92
CA GLN A 55 23.71 8.06 19.51
C GLN A 55 22.63 8.87 18.76
N ILE A 56 21.85 8.16 17.94
CA ILE A 56 20.69 8.72 17.25
C ILE A 56 19.43 8.13 17.89
N GLN A 57 18.50 8.99 18.31
CA GLN A 57 17.16 8.57 18.71
C GLN A 57 16.21 8.76 17.53
N VAL A 58 15.52 7.68 17.14
CA VAL A 58 14.47 7.71 16.14
C VAL A 58 13.16 7.20 16.74
N VAL A 59 12.04 7.70 16.22
CA VAL A 59 10.70 7.24 16.59
C VAL A 59 10.05 6.67 15.34
N ASP A 60 9.63 5.41 15.39
CA ASP A 60 9.02 4.73 14.25
C ASP A 60 7.59 5.21 13.97
N ASP A 61 7.01 4.74 12.86
CA ASP A 61 5.63 5.08 12.49
C ASP A 61 4.59 4.58 13.51
N GLU A 62 4.92 3.63 14.39
CA GLU A 62 4.05 3.14 15.48
C GLU A 62 4.18 3.98 16.76
N GLY A 63 5.18 4.86 16.83
CA GLY A 63 5.47 5.69 17.99
C GLY A 63 6.45 5.05 18.97
N ASN A 64 7.08 3.92 18.63
CA ASN A 64 8.11 3.31 19.47
C ASN A 64 9.45 4.04 19.29
N GLU A 65 10.18 4.20 20.39
CA GLU A 65 11.50 4.82 20.38
C GLU A 65 12.60 3.79 20.16
N HIS A 66 13.55 4.11 19.28
CA HIS A 66 14.72 3.29 18.99
C HIS A 66 16.00 4.11 19.13
N TRP A 67 16.99 3.54 19.84
CA TRP A 67 18.30 4.14 20.03
C TRP A 67 19.34 3.44 19.16
N ILE A 68 20.01 4.20 18.31
CA ILE A 68 20.93 3.68 17.31
C ILE A 68 22.34 4.14 17.63
N SER A 69 23.21 3.18 17.91
CA SER A 69 24.62 3.43 18.15
C SER A 69 25.37 3.67 16.83
N PRO A 70 26.53 4.36 16.83
CA PRO A 70 27.29 4.66 15.62
C PRO A 70 27.73 3.40 14.87
N GLN A 71 27.91 2.29 15.59
CA GLN A 71 28.28 1.00 15.03
C GLN A 71 27.18 0.44 14.10
N ASN A 72 25.92 0.81 14.37
CA ASN A 72 24.72 0.40 13.65
C ASN A 72 24.20 1.49 12.69
N ALA A 73 24.94 2.58 12.47
CA ALA A 73 24.49 3.68 11.61
C ALA A 73 24.15 3.27 10.17
N THR A 74 24.74 2.18 9.67
CA THR A 74 24.40 1.60 8.35
C THR A 74 22.96 1.08 8.26
N ASN A 75 22.30 0.91 9.40
CA ASN A 75 20.91 0.46 9.47
C ASN A 75 19.91 1.61 9.22
N ILE A 76 20.40 2.85 9.15
CA ILE A 76 19.59 4.03 8.82
C ILE A 76 19.88 4.42 7.37
N LYS A 77 18.81 4.64 6.60
CA LYS A 77 18.91 5.21 5.25
C LYS A 77 17.94 6.39 5.11
N PRO A 78 18.32 7.48 4.42
CA PRO A 78 17.39 8.58 4.17
C PRO A 78 16.19 8.09 3.36
N MET A 79 15.00 8.60 3.69
CA MET A 79 13.76 8.28 3.00
C MET A 79 13.53 9.26 1.83
N HIS A 80 13.03 8.77 0.70
CA HIS A 80 12.66 9.64 -0.41
C HIS A 80 11.44 10.51 -0.04
N PRO A 81 11.37 11.80 -0.44
CA PRO A 81 10.27 12.70 -0.05
C PRO A 81 8.85 12.21 -0.37
N THR A 82 8.68 11.47 -1.47
CA THR A 82 7.38 10.85 -1.83
C THR A 82 6.96 9.75 -0.86
N SER A 83 7.93 9.07 -0.26
CA SER A 83 7.69 8.01 0.71
C SER A 83 7.31 8.59 2.07
N ILE A 84 7.59 9.88 2.34
CA ILE A 84 7.28 10.59 3.59
C ILE A 84 5.77 10.82 3.73
N HIS A 85 5.16 11.46 2.72
CA HIS A 85 3.75 11.90 2.74
C HIS A 85 2.79 10.89 2.11
N GLY A 86 3.32 9.90 1.39
CA GLY A 86 2.53 8.98 0.59
C GLY A 86 2.06 9.58 -0.74
N VAL A 87 1.60 8.70 -1.63
CA VAL A 87 1.14 9.02 -2.99
C VAL A 87 -0.13 8.23 -3.32
N GLU A 88 -0.95 8.83 -4.16
CA GLU A 88 -2.18 8.18 -4.67
C GLU A 88 -1.88 7.06 -5.68
N ASP A 89 -0.77 7.15 -6.41
CA ASP A 89 -0.31 6.15 -7.37
C ASP A 89 1.12 5.72 -7.03
N MET A 90 1.28 4.46 -6.63
CA MET A 90 2.54 3.92 -6.13
C MET A 90 3.64 3.85 -7.18
N ILE A 91 3.33 3.93 -8.47
CA ILE A 91 4.38 4.04 -9.51
C ILE A 91 5.18 5.36 -9.39
N ARG A 92 4.66 6.33 -8.63
CA ARG A 92 5.31 7.62 -8.35
C ARG A 92 6.18 7.60 -7.08
N LEU A 93 6.23 6.47 -6.36
CA LEU A 93 7.13 6.32 -5.21
C LEU A 93 8.59 6.32 -5.68
N GLY A 94 9.40 7.19 -5.08
CA GLY A 94 10.85 7.14 -5.26
C GLY A 94 11.48 5.89 -4.63
N ASP A 95 10.95 5.43 -3.48
CA ASP A 95 11.33 4.16 -2.88
C ASP A 95 10.32 3.06 -3.27
N LEU A 96 10.33 2.62 -4.53
CA LEU A 96 9.45 1.53 -4.99
C LEU A 96 9.99 0.15 -4.56
N ASN A 97 9.98 -0.10 -3.26
CA ASN A 97 10.31 -1.36 -2.62
C ASN A 97 9.20 -1.75 -1.62
N GLU A 98 9.31 -2.93 -1.01
CA GLU A 98 8.30 -3.44 -0.06
C GLU A 98 8.04 -2.46 1.10
N ALA A 99 9.09 -1.84 1.65
CA ALA A 99 8.97 -0.86 2.73
C ALA A 99 8.17 0.38 2.30
N GLY A 100 8.50 0.93 1.12
CA GLY A 100 7.82 2.07 0.54
C GLY A 100 6.35 1.79 0.25
N ILE A 101 6.04 0.62 -0.31
CA ILE A 101 4.66 0.19 -0.59
C ILE A 101 3.86 0.05 0.71
N LEU A 102 4.38 -0.71 1.68
CA LEU A 102 3.70 -0.95 2.96
C LEU A 102 3.47 0.35 3.72
N ARG A 103 4.49 1.22 3.80
CA ARG A 103 4.38 2.51 4.48
C ARG A 103 3.36 3.42 3.79
N ASN A 104 3.34 3.45 2.44
CA ASN A 104 2.37 4.24 1.70
C ASN A 104 0.93 3.79 2.02
N LEU A 105 0.68 2.49 2.03
CA LEU A 105 -0.63 1.93 2.40
C LEU A 105 -0.97 2.27 3.86
N LEU A 106 -0.02 2.17 4.78
CA LEU A 106 -0.20 2.48 6.20
C LEU A 106 -0.63 3.95 6.43
N ILE A 107 0.08 4.90 5.81
CA ILE A 107 -0.20 6.34 5.94
C ILE A 107 -1.60 6.64 5.41
N ARG A 108 -1.89 6.18 4.19
CA ARG A 108 -3.19 6.41 3.55
C ARG A 108 -4.32 5.76 4.35
N TYR A 109 -4.11 4.55 4.87
CA TYR A 109 -5.09 3.87 5.71
C TYR A 109 -5.41 4.64 7.00
N ARG A 110 -4.40 5.21 7.66
CA ARG A 110 -4.58 6.06 8.86
C ARG A 110 -5.41 7.31 8.56
N GLU A 111 -5.30 7.85 7.35
CA GLU A 111 -6.11 8.96 6.85
C GLU A 111 -7.49 8.53 6.29
N LYS A 112 -7.86 7.25 6.45
CA LYS A 112 -9.09 6.63 5.92
C LYS A 112 -9.17 6.62 4.39
N LEU A 113 -8.02 6.74 3.71
CA LEU A 113 -7.86 6.61 2.26
C LEU A 113 -7.52 5.15 1.93
N ILE A 114 -8.56 4.33 1.78
CA ILE A 114 -8.42 2.86 1.65
C ILE A 114 -7.98 2.38 0.26
N TYR A 115 -8.08 3.25 -0.74
CA TYR A 115 -7.79 2.94 -2.13
C TYR A 115 -6.49 3.62 -2.56
N THR A 116 -5.66 2.89 -3.30
CA THR A 116 -4.39 3.39 -3.83
C THR A 116 -4.14 2.78 -5.21
N TYR A 117 -3.75 3.58 -6.19
CA TYR A 117 -3.37 3.07 -7.50
C TYR A 117 -1.96 2.47 -7.50
N THR A 118 -1.77 1.53 -8.41
CA THR A 118 -0.46 1.13 -8.92
C THR A 118 -0.60 0.97 -10.43
N GLY A 119 -0.40 2.09 -11.14
CA GLY A 119 -0.74 2.20 -12.56
C GLY A 119 -2.23 1.95 -12.81
N SER A 120 -2.56 0.90 -13.56
CA SER A 120 -3.95 0.53 -13.86
C SER A 120 -4.60 -0.38 -12.81
N ILE A 121 -3.86 -0.81 -11.80
CA ILE A 121 -4.35 -1.69 -10.73
C ILE A 121 -4.79 -0.82 -9.54
N LEU A 122 -5.83 -1.25 -8.83
CA LEU A 122 -6.29 -0.63 -7.60
C LEU A 122 -6.01 -1.55 -6.42
N VAL A 123 -5.23 -1.06 -5.46
CA VAL A 123 -5.03 -1.70 -4.16
C VAL A 123 -6.06 -1.15 -3.20
N ALA A 124 -6.78 -2.06 -2.53
CA ALA A 124 -7.79 -1.74 -1.52
C ALA A 124 -7.39 -2.37 -0.18
N VAL A 125 -7.46 -1.58 0.89
CA VAL A 125 -7.25 -2.04 2.28
C VAL A 125 -8.58 -2.00 3.01
N ASN A 126 -9.02 -3.13 3.57
CA ASN A 126 -10.33 -3.20 4.23
C ASN A 126 -10.39 -2.26 5.45
N PRO A 127 -11.30 -1.26 5.49
CA PRO A 127 -11.41 -0.33 6.61
C PRO A 127 -12.03 -0.91 7.88
N TYR A 128 -12.66 -2.09 7.81
CA TYR A 128 -13.49 -2.66 8.89
C TYR A 128 -14.57 -1.71 9.45
N GLN A 129 -14.95 -0.70 8.66
CA GLN A 129 -15.99 0.27 8.96
C GLN A 129 -16.62 0.77 7.67
N LEU A 130 -17.85 1.26 7.75
CA LEU A 130 -18.51 1.91 6.62
C LEU A 130 -17.93 3.31 6.42
N LEU A 131 -17.52 3.59 5.18
CA LEU A 131 -17.06 4.91 4.75
C LEU A 131 -18.11 5.53 3.81
N PRO A 132 -18.42 6.84 3.92
CA PRO A 132 -19.43 7.52 3.10
C PRO A 132 -18.91 7.85 1.69
N ILE A 133 -18.26 6.88 1.02
CA ILE A 133 -17.58 7.05 -0.27
C ILE A 133 -18.26 6.30 -1.43
N TYR A 134 -19.41 5.65 -1.17
CA TYR A 134 -20.15 4.87 -2.16
C TYR A 134 -21.53 5.47 -2.47
N THR A 135 -21.63 6.79 -2.49
CA THR A 135 -22.89 7.50 -2.70
C THR A 135 -23.18 7.71 -4.20
N ALA A 136 -24.43 8.05 -4.52
CA ALA A 136 -24.81 8.43 -5.89
C ALA A 136 -24.01 9.64 -6.42
N ASP A 137 -23.59 10.56 -5.53
CA ASP A 137 -22.69 11.66 -5.91
C ASP A 137 -21.32 11.16 -6.34
N GLN A 138 -20.77 10.16 -5.64
CA GLN A 138 -19.51 9.53 -6.01
C GLN A 138 -19.62 8.81 -7.36
N ILE A 139 -20.74 8.10 -7.62
CA ILE A 139 -20.99 7.50 -8.94
C ILE A 139 -20.91 8.56 -10.03
N ARG A 140 -21.64 9.68 -9.87
CA ARG A 140 -21.62 10.79 -10.84
C ARG A 140 -20.22 11.40 -11.02
N LEU A 141 -19.49 11.56 -9.93
CA LEU A 141 -18.16 12.16 -9.93
C LEU A 141 -17.14 11.34 -10.74
N TYR A 142 -17.24 10.02 -10.65
CA TYR A 142 -16.33 9.08 -11.31
C TYR A 142 -16.78 8.63 -12.70
N THR A 143 -18.00 8.97 -13.13
CA THR A 143 -18.52 8.63 -14.47
C THR A 143 -17.78 9.41 -15.56
N ASN A 144 -17.38 8.74 -16.64
CA ASN A 144 -16.63 9.30 -17.77
C ASN A 144 -15.31 9.98 -17.35
N LYS A 145 -14.56 9.36 -16.44
CA LYS A 145 -13.26 9.86 -15.96
C LYS A 145 -12.15 8.87 -16.29
N LYS A 146 -11.00 9.40 -16.72
CA LYS A 146 -9.83 8.53 -16.90
C LYS A 146 -9.20 8.22 -15.55
N ILE A 147 -8.57 7.05 -15.44
CA ILE A 147 -7.76 6.69 -14.28
C ILE A 147 -6.69 7.77 -14.07
N GLY A 148 -6.59 8.27 -12.84
CA GLY A 148 -5.68 9.36 -12.45
C GLY A 148 -6.24 10.78 -12.60
N GLU A 149 -7.41 10.97 -13.21
CA GLU A 149 -8.11 12.28 -13.19
C GLU A 149 -8.83 12.51 -11.85
N MET A 150 -9.26 11.44 -11.20
CA MET A 150 -9.88 11.44 -9.88
C MET A 150 -9.01 10.65 -8.89
N PRO A 151 -9.14 10.90 -7.57
CA PRO A 151 -8.45 10.12 -6.56
C PRO A 151 -8.75 8.61 -6.65
N PRO A 152 -7.88 7.74 -6.14
CA PRO A 152 -8.06 6.29 -6.20
C PRO A 152 -9.42 5.84 -5.67
N HIS A 153 -10.17 5.11 -6.50
CA HIS A 153 -11.49 4.60 -6.14
C HIS A 153 -11.91 3.43 -7.02
N ILE A 154 -12.73 2.53 -6.47
CA ILE A 154 -13.24 1.35 -7.19
C ILE A 154 -14.12 1.74 -8.39
N PHE A 155 -14.89 2.82 -8.28
CA PHE A 155 -15.70 3.34 -9.38
C PHE A 155 -14.87 3.81 -10.58
N ALA A 156 -13.63 4.25 -10.37
CA ALA A 156 -12.73 4.58 -11.48
C ALA A 156 -12.37 3.33 -12.31
N ILE A 157 -12.22 2.17 -11.66
CA ILE A 157 -11.96 0.91 -12.35
C ILE A 157 -13.20 0.44 -13.10
N ALA A 158 -14.38 0.52 -12.48
CA ALA A 158 -15.65 0.18 -13.12
C ALA A 158 -15.93 1.06 -14.35
N ASP A 159 -15.77 2.38 -14.25
CA ASP A 159 -15.92 3.31 -15.37
C ASP A 159 -14.91 3.03 -16.47
N ASN A 160 -13.65 2.75 -16.12
CA ASN A 160 -12.63 2.43 -17.11
C ASN A 160 -12.96 1.16 -17.90
N CYS A 161 -13.44 0.10 -17.24
CA CYS A 161 -13.92 -1.11 -17.90
C CYS A 161 -15.10 -0.79 -18.82
N TYR A 162 -16.12 -0.10 -18.33
CA TYR A 162 -17.31 0.23 -19.13
C TYR A 162 -16.96 1.09 -20.35
N PHE A 163 -16.17 2.14 -20.16
CA PHE A 163 -15.71 3.02 -21.21
C PHE A 163 -14.91 2.28 -22.28
N ASN A 164 -13.96 1.41 -21.88
CA ASN A 164 -13.18 0.63 -22.83
C ASN A 164 -14.04 -0.39 -23.61
N MET A 165 -15.03 -1.00 -22.95
CA MET A 165 -15.98 -1.89 -23.60
C MET A 165 -16.75 -1.16 -24.70
N GLN A 166 -17.34 0.01 -24.37
CA GLN A 166 -18.11 0.81 -25.32
C GLN A 166 -17.26 1.36 -26.46
N ARG A 167 -16.09 1.92 -26.13
CA ARG A 167 -15.21 2.58 -27.09
C ARG A 167 -14.59 1.59 -28.08
N ASN A 168 -14.15 0.44 -27.59
CA ASN A 168 -13.41 -0.53 -28.40
C ASN A 168 -14.29 -1.66 -28.93
N ASN A 169 -15.56 -1.73 -28.49
CA ASN A 169 -16.51 -2.79 -28.81
C ASN A 169 -15.92 -4.19 -28.56
N ARG A 170 -15.31 -4.36 -27.39
CA ARG A 170 -14.65 -5.60 -26.95
C ARG A 170 -14.96 -5.89 -25.49
N ASP A 171 -15.15 -7.16 -25.19
CA ASP A 171 -15.37 -7.65 -23.82
C ASP A 171 -14.23 -7.23 -22.88
N GLN A 172 -14.59 -6.92 -21.64
CA GLN A 172 -13.67 -6.51 -20.58
C GLN A 172 -13.77 -7.46 -19.40
N CYS A 173 -12.66 -7.61 -18.66
CA CYS A 173 -12.61 -8.41 -17.45
C CYS A 173 -12.02 -7.57 -16.31
N CYS A 174 -12.69 -7.57 -15.16
CA CYS A 174 -12.18 -7.01 -13.92
C CYS A 174 -11.87 -8.18 -12.97
N ILE A 175 -10.60 -8.32 -12.60
CA ILE A 175 -10.14 -9.39 -11.69
C ILE A 175 -9.99 -8.79 -10.29
N ILE A 176 -10.65 -9.40 -9.31
CA ILE A 176 -10.57 -9.02 -7.89
C ILE A 176 -9.90 -10.16 -7.14
N SER A 177 -8.70 -9.92 -6.63
CA SER A 177 -7.90 -10.88 -5.87
C SER A 177 -7.64 -10.39 -4.45
N GLY A 178 -7.37 -11.33 -3.55
CA GLY A 178 -7.10 -11.06 -2.14
C GLY A 178 -7.39 -12.28 -1.27
N GLU A 179 -6.86 -12.28 -0.06
CA GLU A 179 -7.09 -13.35 0.92
C GLU A 179 -8.55 -13.43 1.39
N SER A 180 -8.88 -14.47 2.15
CA SER A 180 -10.17 -14.59 2.82
C SER A 180 -10.43 -13.36 3.71
N GLY A 181 -11.62 -12.75 3.61
CA GLY A 181 -11.96 -11.54 4.37
C GLY A 181 -11.40 -10.21 3.84
N ALA A 182 -10.66 -10.19 2.73
CA ALA A 182 -10.10 -8.96 2.15
C ALA A 182 -11.15 -7.97 1.58
N GLY A 183 -12.42 -8.39 1.43
CA GLY A 183 -13.50 -7.56 0.89
C GLY A 183 -13.74 -7.71 -0.62
N LYS A 184 -13.37 -8.86 -1.20
CA LYS A 184 -13.58 -9.16 -2.64
C LYS A 184 -15.05 -9.06 -3.04
N THR A 185 -15.94 -9.72 -2.29
CA THR A 185 -17.39 -9.76 -2.55
C THR A 185 -18.03 -8.38 -2.47
N GLU A 186 -17.68 -7.59 -1.45
CA GLU A 186 -18.15 -6.21 -1.33
C GLU A 186 -17.65 -5.32 -2.48
N SER A 187 -16.40 -5.52 -2.92
CA SER A 187 -15.85 -4.85 -4.10
C SER A 187 -16.63 -5.20 -5.37
N THR A 188 -16.97 -6.47 -5.57
CA THR A 188 -17.81 -6.94 -6.69
C THR A 188 -19.18 -6.25 -6.68
N LYS A 189 -19.85 -6.23 -5.51
CA LYS A 189 -21.17 -5.57 -5.37
C LYS A 189 -21.11 -4.10 -5.77
N LEU A 190 -20.08 -3.37 -5.31
CA LEU A 190 -19.90 -1.95 -5.62
C LEU A 190 -19.67 -1.71 -7.13
N ILE A 191 -18.88 -2.55 -7.80
CA ILE A 191 -18.66 -2.45 -9.24
C ILE A 191 -19.98 -2.67 -10.00
N LEU A 192 -20.74 -3.70 -9.63
CA LEU A 192 -22.02 -4.01 -10.28
C LEU A 192 -23.06 -2.90 -10.05
N GLN A 193 -23.13 -2.35 -8.83
CA GLN A 193 -23.98 -1.20 -8.52
C GLN A 193 -23.64 0.03 -9.36
N PHE A 194 -22.34 0.32 -9.53
CA PHE A 194 -21.88 1.40 -10.39
C PHE A 194 -22.32 1.19 -11.84
N LEU A 195 -22.09 -0.02 -12.39
CA LEU A 195 -22.49 -0.38 -13.76
C LEU A 195 -24.01 -0.32 -13.98
N ALA A 196 -24.81 -0.76 -13.00
CA ALA A 196 -26.27 -0.62 -13.03
C ALA A 196 -26.70 0.83 -13.17
N ALA A 197 -26.10 1.71 -12.36
CA ALA A 197 -26.43 3.12 -12.32
C ALA A 197 -26.07 3.86 -13.63
N ILE A 198 -24.92 3.58 -14.23
CA ILE A 198 -24.49 4.29 -15.45
C ILE A 198 -25.08 3.72 -16.74
N SER A 199 -25.45 2.43 -16.76
CA SER A 199 -26.06 1.80 -17.94
C SER A 199 -27.54 2.13 -18.12
N GLY A 200 -28.18 2.70 -17.08
CA GLY A 200 -29.62 2.93 -17.04
C GLY A 200 -30.45 1.64 -16.98
N GLN A 201 -29.80 0.47 -16.85
CA GLN A 201 -30.43 -0.84 -16.75
C GLN A 201 -30.59 -1.27 -15.29
N HIS A 202 -31.24 -0.40 -14.49
CA HIS A 202 -31.41 -0.59 -13.05
C HIS A 202 -32.02 -1.95 -12.71
N SER A 203 -33.07 -2.38 -13.40
CA SER A 203 -33.81 -3.60 -13.05
C SER A 203 -33.08 -4.91 -13.34
N TRP A 204 -32.38 -5.03 -14.47
CA TRP A 204 -31.73 -6.28 -14.87
C TRP A 204 -30.42 -6.53 -14.10
N ILE A 205 -29.65 -5.47 -13.84
CA ILE A 205 -28.36 -5.61 -13.13
C ILE A 205 -28.57 -5.73 -11.63
N GLU A 206 -29.55 -5.03 -11.04
CA GLU A 206 -29.93 -5.25 -9.64
C GLU A 206 -30.40 -6.68 -9.39
N GLN A 207 -31.13 -7.28 -10.34
CA GLN A 207 -31.47 -8.71 -10.29
C GLN A 207 -30.24 -9.60 -10.37
N GLN A 208 -29.29 -9.34 -11.28
CA GLN A 208 -28.03 -10.11 -11.32
C GLN A 208 -27.21 -9.97 -10.04
N VAL A 209 -27.19 -8.80 -9.40
CA VAL A 209 -26.52 -8.61 -8.10
C VAL A 209 -27.21 -9.43 -7.01
N LEU A 210 -28.54 -9.40 -6.96
CA LEU A 210 -29.34 -10.19 -6.00
C LEU A 210 -29.21 -11.70 -6.25
N GLU A 211 -29.14 -12.14 -7.50
CA GLU A 211 -28.97 -13.54 -7.90
C GLU A 211 -27.52 -14.04 -7.75
N ALA A 212 -26.53 -13.15 -7.84
CA ALA A 212 -25.12 -13.49 -7.62
C ALA A 212 -24.74 -13.56 -6.14
N ASN A 213 -25.48 -12.91 -5.23
CA ASN A 213 -25.21 -12.94 -3.79
C ASN A 213 -25.11 -14.38 -3.23
N PRO A 214 -26.05 -15.30 -3.50
CA PRO A 214 -25.93 -16.69 -3.07
C PRO A 214 -24.71 -17.42 -3.62
N ILE A 215 -24.29 -17.10 -4.85
CA ILE A 215 -23.11 -17.74 -5.50
C ILE A 215 -21.82 -17.20 -4.90
N LEU A 216 -21.76 -15.89 -4.65
CA LEU A 216 -20.63 -15.22 -4.02
C LEU A 216 -20.45 -15.68 -2.57
N GLU A 217 -21.55 -15.83 -1.82
CA GLU A 217 -21.55 -16.37 -0.46
C GLU A 217 -21.16 -17.86 -0.44
N GLY A 218 -21.62 -18.67 -1.41
CA GLY A 218 -21.23 -20.07 -1.53
C GLY A 218 -19.74 -20.28 -1.84
N MET A 219 -19.12 -19.42 -2.66
CA MET A 219 -17.67 -19.45 -2.91
C MET A 219 -16.85 -19.07 -1.67
N GLU A 220 -17.39 -18.23 -0.79
CA GLU A 220 -16.76 -17.89 0.49
C GLU A 220 -16.81 -19.05 1.50
N GLU A 221 -17.93 -19.78 1.57
CA GLU A 221 -18.03 -20.98 2.40
C GLU A 221 -17.05 -22.06 1.93
N ASP A 222 -16.99 -22.34 0.63
CA ASP A 222 -16.11 -23.38 0.07
C ASP A 222 -14.61 -23.05 0.28
N SER A 223 -14.25 -21.76 0.23
CA SER A 223 -12.88 -21.31 0.54
C SER A 223 -12.54 -21.48 2.04
N ARG A 224 -13.50 -21.29 2.95
CA ARG A 224 -13.32 -21.60 4.38
C ARG A 224 -13.18 -23.09 4.65
N TRP A 225 -13.88 -23.94 3.89
CA TRP A 225 -13.75 -25.41 4.00
C TRP A 225 -12.42 -25.91 3.43
N ALA A 226 -11.89 -25.29 2.38
CA ALA A 226 -10.59 -25.63 1.80
C ALA A 226 -9.40 -25.31 2.74
N GLU A 227 -9.49 -24.23 3.53
CA GLU A 227 -8.47 -23.89 4.55
C GLU A 227 -8.58 -24.75 5.83
N GLY A 228 -9.74 -25.36 6.09
CA GLY A 228 -9.97 -26.25 7.23
C GLY A 228 -9.43 -27.68 7.08
N HIS A 229 -8.95 -28.06 5.90
CA HIS A 229 -8.40 -29.39 5.59
C HIS A 229 -7.01 -29.31 4.96
N GLY A 230 -6.10 -28.56 5.59
CA GLY A 230 -4.66 -28.74 5.45
C GLY A 230 -4.12 -29.63 6.58
N CYS A 231 -3.78 -30.87 6.24
CA CYS A 231 -2.95 -31.84 7.01
C CYS A 231 -2.55 -31.47 8.45
N VAL A 232 -3.18 -32.11 9.45
CA VAL A 232 -2.69 -33.30 10.19
C VAL A 232 -3.89 -34.12 10.64
#